data_AF-A0A327KNG1-F1
#
_entry.id   AF-A0A327KNG1-F1
#
_cell.length_a   1.000
_cell.length_b   1.000
_cell.length_c   1.000
_cell.angle_alpha   90.00
_cell.angle_beta   90.00
_cell.angle_gamma   90.00
#
_symmetry.space_group_name_H-M   'P 1'
#
loop_
_entity.id
_entity.type
_entity.pdbx_description
1 polymer ?
#
loop_
_entity_poly.entity_id
_entity_poly.type
_entity_poly.pdbx_seq_one_letter_code
_entity_poly.pdbx_strand_id
1 'polypeptide(L)' 'MPDLRHDDAGAIDEVVARGADVQIERMSGSSWFVCITDQDGSETRFFINAKNPRARVNAINVQTSGAGPAREQGNGWVER' A
#
# COMPACT_ATOMS: atom_id res chain seq x y z
N MET A 1 9.83 -11.81 -8.13
CA MET A 1 9.76 -10.34 -8.18
C MET A 1 8.45 -9.88 -8.83
N PRO A 2 7.92 -8.70 -8.46
CA PRO A 2 6.69 -8.17 -9.06
C PRO A 2 6.85 -7.87 -10.56
N ASP A 3 5.77 -8.01 -11.31
CA ASP A 3 5.66 -7.62 -12.72
C ASP A 3 5.35 -6.11 -12.80
N LEU A 4 6.23 -5.34 -13.46
CA LEU A 4 6.11 -3.90 -13.64
C LEU A 4 5.66 -3.62 -15.07
N ARG A 5 4.41 -3.19 -15.23
CA ARG A 5 3.84 -2.86 -16.54
C ARG A 5 3.92 -1.37 -16.77
N HIS A 6 4.25 -1.01 -17.99
CA HIS A 6 4.52 0.36 -18.38
C HIS A 6 3.51 0.83 -19.43
N ASP A 7 3.17 2.12 -19.39
CA ASP A 7 2.39 2.78 -20.43
C ASP A 7 3.23 3.01 -21.71
N ASP A 8 2.60 3.58 -22.74
CA ASP A 8 3.25 3.90 -24.02
C ASP A 8 4.38 4.95 -23.86
N ALA A 9 4.38 5.73 -22.78
CA ALA A 9 5.41 6.70 -22.46
C ALA A 9 6.57 6.07 -21.64
N GLY A 10 6.48 4.79 -21.29
CA GLY A 10 7.47 4.07 -20.50
C GLY A 10 7.39 4.35 -19.00
N ALA A 11 6.33 4.98 -18.50
CA ALA A 11 6.08 5.14 -17.07
C ALA A 11 5.43 3.87 -16.51
N ILE A 12 5.73 3.51 -15.26
CA ILE A 12 5.04 2.40 -14.58
C ILE A 12 3.57 2.80 -14.38
N ASP A 13 2.66 2.02 -14.96
CA ASP A 13 1.21 2.20 -14.84
C ASP A 13 0.61 1.17 -13.87
N GLU A 14 1.15 -0.06 -13.84
CA GLU A 14 0.66 -1.13 -12.98
C GLU A 14 1.80 -1.95 -12.36
N VAL A 15 1.63 -2.31 -11.09
CA VAL A 15 2.52 -3.24 -10.36
C VAL A 15 1.71 -4.46 -9.95
N VAL A 16 2.09 -5.64 -10.46
CA VAL A 16 1.40 -6.90 -10.17
C VAL A 16 2.29 -7.78 -9.31
N ALA A 17 1.89 -7.98 -8.05
CA ALA A 17 2.53 -8.90 -7.11
C ALA A 17 1.60 -10.07 -6.80
N ARG A 18 2.13 -11.31 -6.84
CA ARG A 18 1.35 -12.53 -6.56
C ARG A 18 2.04 -13.33 -5.46
N GLY A 19 1.30 -13.67 -4.41
CA GLY A 19 1.87 -14.38 -3.26
C GLY A 19 2.95 -13.58 -2.54
N ALA A 20 2.91 -12.25 -2.60
CA ALA A 20 3.89 -11.39 -1.97
C ALA A 20 3.27 -10.66 -0.77
N ASP A 21 4.10 -10.31 0.20
CA ASP A 21 3.74 -9.39 1.25
C ASP A 21 3.89 -7.95 0.75
N VAL A 22 2.92 -7.11 1.11
CA VAL A 22 2.92 -5.69 0.74
C VAL A 22 2.86 -4.83 1.99
N GLN A 23 3.92 -4.05 2.21
CA GLN A 23 3.97 -3.01 3.24
C GLN A 23 3.69 -1.66 2.60
N ILE A 24 2.74 -0.91 3.15
CA ILE A 24 2.45 0.48 2.77
C ILE A 24 2.56 1.34 4.03
N GLU A 25 3.46 2.31 4.01
CA GLU A 25 3.74 3.16 5.17
C GLU A 25 3.74 4.63 4.79
N ARG A 26 3.09 5.47 5.62
CA ARG A 26 3.17 6.92 5.47
C ARG A 26 4.42 7.43 6.17
N MET A 27 5.38 7.95 5.40
CA MET A 27 6.61 8.53 5.95
C MET A 27 6.41 9.97 6.42
N SER A 28 5.65 10.78 5.66
CA SER A 28 5.43 12.19 5.95
C SER A 28 4.08 12.68 5.40
N GLY A 29 3.75 13.96 5.58
CA GLY A 29 2.46 14.57 5.21
C GLY A 29 1.93 14.13 3.84
N SER A 30 2.81 14.00 2.84
CA SER A 30 2.46 13.68 1.45
C SER A 30 3.32 12.57 0.83
N SER A 31 4.09 11.85 1.64
CA SER A 31 5.03 10.83 1.17
C SER A 31 4.69 9.46 1.73
N TRP A 32 4.67 8.48 0.84
CA TRP A 32 4.38 7.09 1.15
C TRP A 32 5.51 6.20 0.64
N PHE A 33 5.80 5.19 1.43
CA PHE A 33 6.69 4.10 1.11
C PHE A 33 5.85 2.86 0.82
N VAL A 34 6.19 2.12 -0.24
CA VAL A 34 5.61 0.82 -0.55
C VAL A 34 6.75 -0.17 -0.72
N CYS A 35 6.70 -1.28 -0.01
CA CYS A 35 7.61 -2.42 -0.18
C CYS A 35 6.81 -3.65 -0.59
N ILE A 36 7.29 -4.37 -1.59
CA ILE A 36 6.79 -5.67 -1.99
C ILE A 36 7.89 -6.69 -1.71
N THR A 37 7.60 -7.65 -0.83
CA THR A 37 8.51 -8.74 -0.47
C THR A 37 7.98 -10.03 -1.04
N ASP A 38 8.73 -10.64 -1.95
CA ASP A 38 8.36 -11.93 -2.55
C ASP A 38 8.69 -13.10 -1.59
N GLN A 39 8.21 -14.30 -1.92
CA GLN A 39 8.40 -15.52 -1.13
C GLN A 39 9.87 -15.90 -0.93
N ASP A 40 10.76 -15.48 -1.85
CA ASP A 40 12.21 -15.69 -1.73
C ASP A 40 12.92 -14.61 -0.88
N GLY A 41 12.16 -13.66 -0.32
CA GLY A 41 12.66 -12.54 0.46
C GLY A 41 13.21 -11.38 -0.38
N SER A 42 13.16 -11.45 -1.71
CA SER A 42 13.54 -10.34 -2.56
C SER A 42 12.57 -9.17 -2.42
N GLU A 43 13.11 -7.95 -2.39
CA GLU A 43 12.33 -6.74 -2.16
C GLU A 43 12.32 -5.82 -3.38
N THR A 44 11.16 -5.23 -3.65
CA THR A 44 11.00 -4.09 -4.57
C THR A 44 10.37 -2.92 -3.82
N ARG A 45 11.00 -1.74 -3.89
CA ARG A 45 10.65 -0.57 -3.08
C ARG A 45 10.23 0.60 -3.96
N PHE A 46 9.15 1.27 -3.58
CA PHE A 46 8.61 2.46 -4.27
C PHE A 46 8.44 3.61 -3.29
N PHE A 47 8.65 4.82 -3.79
CA PHE A 47 8.38 6.06 -3.07
C PHE A 47 7.32 6.85 -3.83
N ILE A 48 6.15 7.00 -3.20
CA ILE A 48 5.02 7.72 -3.77
C ILE A 48 4.96 9.08 -3.09
N ASN A 49 5.24 10.14 -3.84
CA ASN A 49 5.07 11.52 -3.39
C ASN A 49 3.83 12.12 -4.05
N ALA A 50 2.92 12.66 -3.24
CA ALA A 50 1.84 13.47 -3.78
C ALA A 50 2.40 14.84 -4.19
N LYS A 51 2.31 15.19 -5.49
CA LYS A 51 2.70 16.52 -6.01
C LYS A 51 1.97 17.68 -5.31
N ASN A 52 0.81 17.39 -4.72
CA ASN A 52 0.05 18.34 -3.91
C ASN A 52 0.04 17.86 -2.44
N PRO A 53 0.61 18.62 -1.49
CA PRO A 53 0.62 18.22 -0.07
C PRO A 53 -0.76 18.17 0.58
N ARG A 54 -1.80 18.73 -0.08
CA ARG A 54 -3.20 18.57 0.32
C ARG A 54 -3.86 17.30 -0.20
N ALA A 55 -3.26 16.63 -1.19
CA ALA A 55 -3.75 15.35 -1.67
C ALA A 55 -3.44 14.30 -0.60
N ARG A 56 -4.44 14.03 0.22
CA ARG A 56 -4.40 12.93 1.19
C ARG A 56 -4.68 11.65 0.41
N VAL A 57 -3.75 10.70 0.48
CA VAL A 57 -4.08 9.31 0.14
C VAL A 57 -4.92 8.79 1.29
N ASN A 58 -6.24 8.70 1.06
CA ASN A 58 -7.17 8.13 2.00
C ASN A 58 -7.43 6.68 1.58
N ALA A 59 -7.16 5.73 2.47
CA ALA A 59 -7.65 4.37 2.28
C ALA A 59 -9.18 4.39 2.46
N ILE A 60 -9.91 4.26 1.35
CA ILE A 60 -11.38 4.16 1.35
C ILE A 60 -11.77 2.70 1.09
N ASN A 61 -12.88 2.25 1.67
CA ASN A 61 -13.44 0.90 1.47
C ASN A 61 -12.45 -0.25 1.78
N VAL A 62 -11.77 -0.18 2.93
CA VAL A 62 -10.93 -1.28 3.40
C VAL A 62 -11.83 -2.49 3.71
N GLN A 63 -11.70 -3.55 2.93
CA GLN A 63 -12.37 -4.82 3.13
C GLN A 63 -11.32 -5.86 3.50
N THR A 64 -11.50 -6.51 4.65
CA THR A 64 -10.65 -7.62 5.08
C THR A 64 -11.44 -8.91 4.94
N SER A 65 -11.00 -9.82 4.07
CA SER A 65 -11.53 -11.18 4.04
C SER A 65 -10.95 -11.96 5.22
N GLY A 66 -11.69 -12.11 6.31
CA GLY A 66 -11.29 -12.99 7.41
C GLY A 66 -11.51 -12.49 8.83
N ALA A 67 -11.94 -11.23 9.04
CA ALA A 67 -12.42 -10.77 10.33
C ALA A 67 -13.89 -10.38 10.18
N GLY A 68 -14.78 -10.91 11.03
CA GLY A 68 -16.17 -10.43 11.11
C GLY A 68 -16.23 -8.90 11.25
N PRO A 69 -17.34 -8.25 10.87
CA PRO A 69 -17.39 -6.80 10.71
C PRO A 69 -16.82 -6.10 11.94
N ALA A 70 -15.75 -5.32 11.74
CA ALA A 70 -15.21 -4.46 12.77
C ALA A 70 -16.33 -3.49 13.16
N ARG A 71 -16.89 -3.68 14.35
CA ARG A 71 -17.83 -2.72 14.92
C ARG A 71 -17.01 -1.50 15.33
N GLU A 72 -17.33 -0.37 14.72
CA GLU A 72 -16.91 0.93 15.21
C GLU A 72 -17.52 1.13 16.60
N GLN A 73 -16.68 1.10 17.65
CA GLN A 73 -16.98 1.71 18.94
C GLN A 73 -15.82 2.62 19.31
N GLY A 74 -16.19 3.82 19.74
CA GLY A 74 -15.27 4.94 19.93
C GLY A 74 -14.09 4.64 20.85
N ASN A 75 -13.00 5.33 20.55
CA ASN A 75 -11.86 5.63 21.41
C ASN A 75 -11.23 4.45 22.17
N GLY A 76 -10.32 3.73 21.52
CA GLY A 76 -9.28 2.95 22.19
C GLY A 76 -8.97 1.63 21.51
N TRP A 77 -7.80 1.52 20.88
CA TRP A 77 -7.27 0.25 20.41
C TRP A 77 -6.80 -0.56 21.62
N VAL A 78 -7.30 -1.78 21.78
CA VAL A 78 -6.67 -2.80 22.63
C VAL A 78 -6.35 -4.00 21.73
N GLU A 79 -5.07 -4.34 21.67
CA GLU A 79 -4.54 -5.51 20.97
C GLU A 79 -4.99 -6.81 21.65
N ARG A 80 -5.16 -7.86 20.84
CA ARG A 80 -5.03 -9.25 21.29
C ARG A 80 -3.88 -9.89 20.55
#